data_AF-A0AAW6C2N9-F1
#
_entry.id   AF-A0AAW6C2N9-F1
#
_cell.length_a   1.000
_cell.length_b   1.000
_cell.length_c   1.000
_cell.angle_alpha   90.00
_cell.angle_beta   90.00
_cell.angle_gamma   90.00
#
_symmetry.space_group_name_H-M   'P 1'
#
loop_
_entity.id
_entity.type
_entity.pdbx_description
1 polymer ?
#
loop_
_entity_poly.entity_id
_entity_poly.type
_entity_poly.pdbx_seq_one_letter_code
_entity_poly.pdbx_strand_id
1 'polypeptide(L)' 'MDIYEKMKKYKVQAASVEDFRKRYTRPSAYQQRGAEYVAAVLESARRDLEKYGYTIISRHDSITGDVVAYYGKEGG' A
#
# COMPACT_ATOMS: atom_id res chain seq x y z
N MET A 1 17.36 -15.19 -1.12
CA MET A 1 17.04 -13.84 -0.64
C MET A 1 15.54 -13.67 -0.74
N ASP A 2 14.89 -13.64 0.41
CA ASP A 2 13.44 -13.62 0.56
C ASP A 2 12.83 -12.31 0.02
N ILE A 3 11.66 -12.38 -0.61
CA ILE A 3 11.03 -11.22 -1.27
C ILE A 3 10.58 -10.19 -0.22
N TYR A 4 10.11 -10.65 0.94
CA TYR A 4 9.71 -9.78 2.03
C TYR A 4 10.90 -8.94 2.54
N GLU A 5 12.10 -9.52 2.64
CA GLU A 5 13.33 -8.78 2.97
C GLU A 5 13.71 -7.74 1.91
N LYS A 6 13.61 -8.09 0.62
CA LYS A 6 13.92 -7.16 -0.48
C LYS A 6 13.00 -5.95 -0.50
N MET A 7 11.75 -6.10 -0.07
CA MET A 7 10.76 -5.03 -0.09
C MET A 7 10.99 -4.00 1.04
N LYS A 8 11.82 -4.31 2.05
CA LYS A 8 12.06 -3.41 3.19
C LYS A 8 12.72 -2.09 2.75
N LYS A 9 13.47 -2.09 1.65
CA LYS A 9 14.06 -0.86 1.08
C LYS A 9 13.02 0.12 0.52
N TYR A 10 11.80 -0.37 0.25
CA TYR A 10 10.67 0.45 -0.20
C TYR A 10 9.70 0.77 0.94
N LYS A 11 10.04 0.41 2.19
CA LYS A 11 9.18 0.62 3.36
C LYS A 11 8.94 2.12 3.57
N VAL A 12 7.67 2.49 3.69
CA VAL A 12 7.25 3.86 4.05
C VAL A 12 6.51 3.87 5.38
N GLN A 13 6.47 5.05 6.01
CA GLN A 13 5.73 5.25 7.25
C GLN A 13 4.28 5.63 6.93
N ALA A 14 3.35 4.86 7.48
CA ALA A 14 1.93 5.15 7.44
C ALA A 14 1.27 4.66 8.73
N ALA A 15 0.21 5.31 9.16
CA ALA A 15 -0.50 4.96 10.39
C ALA A 15 -1.35 3.69 10.24
N SER A 16 -1.89 3.47 9.04
CA SER A 16 -2.79 2.37 8.67
C SER A 16 -2.68 2.10 7.17
N VAL A 17 -3.26 0.99 6.70
CA VAL A 17 -3.35 0.70 5.25
C VAL A 17 -4.13 1.79 4.50
N GLU A 18 -5.13 2.39 5.14
CA GLU A 18 -5.92 3.51 4.61
C GLU A 18 -5.08 4.78 4.47
N ASP A 19 -4.30 5.12 5.49
CA ASP A 19 -3.35 6.23 5.45
C ASP A 19 -2.29 5.99 4.37
N PHE A 20 -1.75 4.78 4.29
CA PHE A 20 -0.80 4.38 3.25
C PHE A 20 -1.36 4.61 1.85
N ARG A 21 -2.56 4.08 1.56
CA ARG A 21 -3.19 4.25 0.25
C ARG A 21 -3.54 5.71 -0.03
N LYS A 22 -4.05 6.45 0.95
CA LYS A 22 -4.40 7.87 0.80
C LYS A 22 -3.16 8.75 0.56
N ARG A 23 -2.06 8.48 1.26
CA ARG A 23 -0.85 9.31 1.25
C ARG A 23 0.05 9.04 0.05
N TYR A 24 0.09 7.79 -0.40
CA TYR A 24 1.04 7.37 -1.43
C TYR A 24 0.41 6.99 -2.76
N THR A 25 -0.92 6.83 -2.88
CA THR A 25 -1.57 6.60 -4.19
C THR A 25 -1.86 7.94 -4.88
N ARG A 26 -1.61 8.01 -6.19
CA ARG A 26 -1.92 9.20 -7.00
C ARG A 26 -3.42 9.53 -6.91
N PRO A 27 -3.79 10.81 -6.73
CA PRO A 27 -5.19 11.22 -6.62
C PRO A 27 -6.00 10.89 -7.87
N SER A 28 -5.37 10.91 -9.05
CA SER A 28 -6.01 10.52 -10.31
C SER A 28 -6.42 9.04 -10.37
N ALA A 29 -5.74 8.17 -9.62
CA ALA A 29 -6.06 6.75 -9.54
C ALA A 29 -6.98 6.44 -8.35
N TYR A 30 -6.84 7.15 -7.24
CA TYR A 30 -7.54 6.85 -5.98
C TYR A 30 -8.83 7.66 -5.76
N GLN A 31 -8.85 8.96 -6.06
CA GLN A 31 -10.02 9.82 -5.83
C GLN A 31 -11.00 9.85 -7.01
N GLN A 32 -10.54 9.65 -8.26
CA GLN A 32 -11.42 9.72 -9.44
C GLN A 32 -12.24 8.44 -9.70
N ARG A 33 -11.88 7.30 -9.09
CA ARG A 33 -12.53 6.00 -9.36
C ARG A 33 -13.70 5.67 -8.43
N GLY A 34 -14.04 6.54 -7.48
CA GLY A 34 -15.20 6.38 -6.59
C GLY A 34 -14.95 5.46 -5.39
N ALA A 35 -15.94 5.42 -4.49
CA ALA A 35 -15.85 4.72 -3.20
C ALA A 35 -15.71 3.19 -3.32
N GLU A 36 -16.34 2.59 -4.33
CA GLU A 36 -16.26 1.14 -4.57
C GLU A 36 -14.84 0.70 -4.95
N TYR A 37 -14.15 1.48 -5.79
CA TYR A 37 -12.76 1.20 -6.13
C TYR A 37 -11.85 1.33 -4.91
N VAL A 38 -12.06 2.36 -4.10
CA VAL A 38 -11.31 2.56 -2.85
C VAL A 38 -11.50 1.38 -1.91
N ALA A 39 -12.73 0.90 -1.73
CA ALA A 39 -13.02 -0.27 -0.90
C ALA A 39 -12.29 -1.51 -1.41
N ALA A 40 -12.38 -1.83 -2.70
CA ALA A 40 -11.70 -2.98 -3.30
C ALA A 40 -10.17 -2.91 -3.16
N VAL A 41 -9.58 -1.72 -3.34
CA VAL A 41 -8.13 -1.51 -3.15
C VAL A 41 -7.72 -1.72 -1.70
N LEU A 42 -8.52 -1.25 -0.73
CA LEU A 42 -8.27 -1.43 0.69
C LEU A 42 -8.40 -2.90 1.10
N GLU A 43 -9.42 -3.60 0.61
CA GLU A 43 -9.61 -5.04 0.86
C GLU A 43 -8.45 -5.86 0.30
N SER A 44 -8.03 -5.58 -0.94
CA SER A 44 -6.85 -6.23 -1.53
C SER A 44 -5.61 -5.97 -0.69
N ALA A 45 -5.39 -4.73 -0.26
CA ALA A 45 -4.22 -4.35 0.52
C ALA A 45 -4.20 -5.02 1.91
N ARG A 46 -5.37 -5.19 2.55
CA ARG A 46 -5.52 -5.93 3.81
C ARG A 46 -5.20 -7.42 3.62
N ARG A 47 -5.71 -8.03 2.55
CA ARG A 47 -5.42 -9.43 2.21
C ARG A 47 -3.94 -9.69 1.93
N ASP A 48 -3.26 -8.76 1.25
CA ASP A 48 -1.81 -8.85 1.02
C ASP A 48 -1.03 -8.74 2.34
N LEU A 49 -1.45 -7.86 3.25
CA LEU A 49 -0.87 -7.77 4.58
C LEU A 49 -1.03 -9.06 5.37
N GLU A 50 -2.22 -9.68 5.36
CA GLU A 50 -2.46 -10.96 6.05
C GLU A 50 -1.65 -12.11 5.45
N LYS A 51 -1.53 -12.15 4.12
CA LYS A 51 -0.87 -13.26 3.42
C LYS A 51 0.65 -13.15 3.40
N TYR A 52 1.17 -11.94 3.22
CA TYR A 52 2.60 -11.70 2.98
C TYR A 52 3.26 -10.87 4.08
N GLY A 53 2.51 -10.25 4.99
CA GLY A 53 3.04 -9.32 5.98
C GLY A 53 3.38 -7.93 5.43
N TYR A 54 3.04 -7.65 4.17
CA TYR A 54 3.18 -6.33 3.55
C TYR A 54 2.22 -6.17 2.36
N THR A 55 1.95 -4.93 1.99
CA THR A 55 1.27 -4.54 0.75
C THR A 55 2.06 -3.46 0.03
N ILE A 56 1.91 -3.35 -1.29
CA ILE A 56 2.66 -2.40 -2.11
C ILE A 56 1.73 -1.49 -2.91
N ILE A 57 2.24 -0.32 -3.26
CA ILE A 57 1.74 0.51 -4.35
C ILE A 57 2.81 0.50 -5.44
N SER A 58 2.39 0.13 -6.65
CA SER A 58 3.19 0.13 -7.86
C SER A 58 3.73 1.52 -8.17
N ARG A 59 4.90 1.60 -8.82
CA ARG A 59 5.48 2.86 -9.33
C ARG A 59 4.48 3.73 -10.11
N HIS A 60 3.62 3.10 -10.91
CA HIS A 60 2.62 3.79 -11.73
C HIS A 60 1.54 4.47 -10.90
N ASP A 61 1.11 3.82 -9.81
CA ASP A 61 0.05 4.30 -8.93
C ASP A 61 0.60 5.15 -7.79
N SER A 62 1.91 5.09 -7.52
CA SER A 62 2.55 5.83 -6.45
C SER A 62 2.79 7.29 -6.83
N ILE A 63 2.45 8.20 -5.92
CA ILE A 63 2.74 9.64 -6.04
C ILE A 63 4.25 9.93 -6.03
N THR A 64 5.06 9.05 -5.44
CA THR A 64 6.52 9.21 -5.36
C THR A 64 7.23 8.88 -6.66
N GLY A 65 6.55 8.24 -7.61
CA GLY A 65 7.20 7.73 -8.83
C GLY A 65 8.04 6.46 -8.60
N ASP A 66 7.94 5.84 -7.42
CA ASP A 66 8.61 4.59 -7.07
C ASP A 66 7.68 3.62 -6.36
N VAL A 67 8.09 2.35 -6.30
CA VAL A 67 7.40 1.34 -5.51
C VAL A 67 7.51 1.71 -4.04
N VAL A 68 6.39 1.66 -3.33
CA VAL A 68 6.33 1.85 -1.88
C VAL A 68 5.66 0.65 -1.24
N ALA A 69 6.15 0.25 -0.08
CA ALA A 69 5.68 -0.90 0.67
C ALA A 69 5.25 -0.50 2.08
N TYR A 70 4.14 -1.06 2.54
CA TYR A 70 3.66 -0.93 3.90
C TYR A 70 3.58 -2.30 4.55
N TYR A 71 4.16 -2.42 5.74
CA TYR A 71 4.34 -3.71 6.45
C TYR A 71 3.32 -3.92 7.58
N GLY A 72 2.29 -3.07 7.66
CA GLY A 72 1.43 -3.07 8.84
C GLY A 72 2.11 -2.41 10.04
N LYS A 73 1.30 -2.06 11.04
CA LYS A 73 1.81 -1.81 12.39
C LYS A 73 2.00 -3.20 13.00
N GLU A 74 3.24 -3.57 13.31
CA GLU A 74 3.49 -4.75 14.14
C GLU A 74 2.71 -4.58 15.45
N GLY A 75 1.66 -5.36 15.64
CA GLY A 75 0.94 -5.48 16.91
C GLY A 75 0.05 -4.30 17.31
N GLY A 76 -1.25 -4.58 17.40
CA GLY A 76 -2.09 -4.09 18.49
C GLY A 76 -2.49 -5.31 19.29
#